data_AF-A0A7S9WEW6-F1
#
_entry.id   AF-A0A7S9WEW6-F1
#
_cell.length_a   1.000
_cell.length_b   1.000
_cell.length_c   1.000
_cell.angle_alpha   90.00
_cell.angle_beta   90.00
_cell.angle_gamma   90.00
#
_symmetry.space_group_name_H-M   'P 1'
#
loop_
_entity.id
_entity.type
_entity.pdbx_description
1 polymer ?
#
loop_
_entity_poly.entity_id
_entity_poly.type
_entity_poly.pdbx_seq_one_letter_code
_entity_poly.pdbx_strand_id
1 'polypeptide(L)'
;MNFDILTNVARLRYTLEKMEASVGIHQLTEAEKYVLSAAALAAKADGSFSLHDLEAQDLIADMPVSTKFRTLRCLIDKGKLKRAGAGRKSDYIIVA
;
A
#
# COMPACT_ATOMS: atom_id res chain seq x y z
N MET A 1 -11.44 6.23 -27.92
CA MET A 1 -11.38 5.35 -26.73
C MET A 1 -12.12 4.07 -27.07
N ASN A 2 -11.47 2.91 -27.02
CA ASN A 2 -12.08 1.63 -27.41
C ASN A 2 -12.94 1.10 -26.25
N PHE A 3 -14.22 0.84 -26.50
CA PHE A 3 -15.18 0.35 -25.52
C PHE A 3 -14.77 -1.01 -24.92
N ASP A 4 -14.11 -1.86 -25.70
CA ASP A 4 -13.62 -3.17 -25.23
C ASP A 4 -12.50 -3.02 -24.21
N ILE A 5 -11.61 -2.05 -24.42
CA ILE A 5 -10.52 -1.74 -23.48
C ILE A 5 -11.12 -1.23 -22.15
N LEU A 6 -12.11 -0.34 -22.22
CA LEU A 6 -12.80 0.15 -21.02
C LEU A 6 -13.49 -0.99 -20.26
N THR A 7 -14.11 -1.93 -20.98
CA THR A 7 -14.75 -3.13 -20.41
C THR A 7 -13.72 -4.01 -19.69
N ASN A 8 -12.54 -4.20 -20.28
CA ASN A 8 -11.47 -4.96 -19.64
C ASN A 8 -10.93 -4.27 -18.39
N VAL A 9 -10.75 -2.95 -18.41
CA VAL A 9 -10.36 -2.18 -17.22
C VAL A 9 -11.39 -2.28 -16.11
N ALA A 10 -12.69 -2.21 -16.44
CA ALA A 10 -13.76 -2.37 -15.46
C ALA A 10 -13.76 -3.76 -14.82
N ARG A 11 -13.53 -4.82 -15.61
CA ARG A 11 -13.39 -6.19 -15.10
C ARG A 11 -12.18 -6.33 -14.18
N LEU A 12 -11.04 -5.74 -14.52
CA LEU A 12 -9.85 -5.75 -13.65
C LEU A 12 -10.11 -5.04 -12.32
N ARG A 13 -10.77 -3.87 -12.34
CA ARG A 13 -11.15 -3.15 -11.12
C ARG A 13 -12.07 -3.98 -10.23
N TYR A 14 -13.09 -4.61 -10.81
CA TYR A 14 -13.99 -5.47 -10.06
C TYR A 14 -13.27 -6.67 -9.43
N THR A 15 -12.39 -7.33 -10.18
CA THR A 15 -11.58 -8.44 -9.66
C THR A 15 -10.69 -7.99 -8.52
N LEU A 16 -10.00 -6.84 -8.66
CA LEU A 16 -9.16 -6.27 -7.60
C LEU A 16 -9.97 -5.99 -6.34
N GLU A 17 -11.14 -5.36 -6.46
CA GLU A 17 -12.02 -5.07 -5.32
C GLU A 17 -12.42 -6.35 -4.56
N LYS A 18 -12.72 -7.44 -5.28
CA LYS A 18 -13.01 -8.74 -4.66
C LYS A 18 -11.80 -9.34 -3.96
N MET A 19 -10.60 -9.20 -4.53
CA MET A 19 -9.36 -9.65 -3.89
C MET A 19 -9.06 -8.83 -2.63
N GLU A 20 -9.22 -7.51 -2.68
CA GLU A 20 -9.06 -6.63 -1.52
C GLU A 20 -10.04 -6.98 -0.38
N ALA A 21 -11.28 -7.34 -0.72
CA ALA A 21 -12.25 -7.80 0.25
C ALA A 21 -11.80 -9.14 0.89
N SER A 22 -11.27 -10.07 0.08
CA SER A 22 -10.82 -11.38 0.57
C SER A 22 -9.64 -11.31 1.55
N VAL A 23 -8.79 -10.29 1.43
CA VAL A 23 -7.65 -10.05 2.35
C VAL A 23 -7.95 -8.97 3.40
N GLY A 24 -9.21 -8.51 3.49
CA GLY A 24 -9.64 -7.58 4.52
C GLY A 24 -8.99 -6.20 4.44
N ILE A 25 -8.76 -5.67 3.23
CA ILE A 25 -8.25 -4.30 3.01
C ILE A 25 -9.22 -3.41 2.23
N HIS A 26 -10.39 -3.93 1.82
CA HIS A 26 -11.38 -3.17 1.06
C HIS A 26 -11.86 -1.88 1.76
N GLN A 27 -11.86 -1.86 3.09
CA GLN A 27 -12.26 -0.72 3.94
C GLN A 27 -11.20 0.38 4.07
N LEU A 28 -10.01 0.17 3.51
CA LEU A 28 -8.98 1.20 3.43
C LEU A 28 -9.38 2.27 2.39
N THR A 29 -8.97 3.51 2.63
CA THR A 29 -9.05 4.58 1.62
C THR A 29 -8.16 4.24 0.42
N GLU A 30 -8.39 4.85 -0.75
CA GLU A 30 -7.50 4.65 -1.89
C GLU A 30 -6.04 4.96 -1.53
N ALA A 31 -5.75 6.11 -0.92
CA ALA A 31 -4.38 6.45 -0.51
C ALA A 31 -3.74 5.38 0.37
N GLU A 32 -4.49 4.80 1.32
CA GLU A 32 -4.04 3.69 2.17
C GLU A 32 -3.77 2.41 1.38
N LYS A 33 -4.64 2.05 0.43
CA LYS A 33 -4.43 0.89 -0.45
C LYS A 33 -3.18 1.06 -1.30
N TYR A 34 -2.96 2.25 -1.87
CA TYR A 34 -1.78 2.58 -2.65
C TYR A 34 -0.49 2.48 -1.82
N VAL A 35 -0.47 3.07 -0.61
CA VAL A 35 0.72 2.98 0.28
C VAL A 35 0.96 1.55 0.76
N LEU A 36 -0.09 0.80 1.13
CA LEU A 36 0.06 -0.59 1.56
C LEU A 36 0.54 -1.50 0.43
N SER A 37 0.06 -1.26 -0.80
CA SER A 37 0.51 -1.99 -1.99
C SER A 37 1.97 -1.66 -2.33
N ALA A 38 2.36 -0.38 -2.25
CA ALA A 38 3.74 0.03 -2.44
C ALA A 38 4.66 -0.59 -1.37
N ALA A 39 4.21 -0.64 -0.12
CA ALA A 39 4.92 -1.33 0.96
C ALA A 39 5.09 -2.83 0.65
N ALA A 40 4.04 -3.49 0.17
CA ALA A 40 4.11 -4.92 -0.21
C ALA A 40 5.07 -5.19 -1.37
N LEU A 41 5.17 -4.28 -2.33
CA LEU A 41 6.12 -4.37 -3.45
C LEU A 41 7.57 -4.09 -3.00
N ALA A 42 7.76 -3.19 -2.03
CA ALA A 42 9.07 -2.84 -1.47
C ALA A 42 9.56 -3.86 -0.41
N ALA A 43 8.65 -4.68 0.13
CA ALA A 43 8.95 -5.58 1.23
C ALA A 43 9.88 -6.72 0.82
N LYS A 44 10.77 -7.07 1.75
CA LYS A 44 11.58 -8.29 1.70
C LYS A 44 10.71 -9.51 2.03
N ALA A 45 11.30 -10.70 1.92
CA ALA A 45 10.62 -11.96 2.21
C ALA A 45 10.02 -12.07 3.62
N ASP A 46 10.54 -11.31 4.59
CA ASP A 46 10.03 -11.24 5.97
C ASP A 46 8.95 -10.17 6.18
N GLY A 47 8.51 -9.51 5.11
CA GLY A 47 7.52 -8.42 5.15
C GLY A 47 8.09 -7.09 5.62
N SER A 48 9.41 -6.97 5.84
CA SER A 48 10.06 -5.73 6.23
C SER A 48 10.40 -4.84 5.05
N PHE A 49 10.28 -3.53 5.21
CA PHE A 49 10.70 -2.53 4.22
C PHE A 49 11.23 -1.27 4.92
N SER A 50 12.11 -0.54 4.26
CA SER A 50 12.53 0.78 4.72
C SER A 50 11.70 1.89 4.08
N LEU A 51 11.64 3.05 4.72
CA LEU A 51 10.99 4.24 4.12
C LEU A 51 11.59 4.59 2.75
N HIS A 52 12.91 4.43 2.58
CA HIS A 52 13.59 4.70 1.32
C HIS A 52 13.09 3.78 0.20
N ASP A 53 12.93 2.48 0.49
CA ASP A 53 12.47 1.51 -0.51
C ASP A 53 11.00 1.72 -0.87
N LEU A 54 10.20 2.19 0.09
CA LEU A 54 8.82 2.61 -0.14
C LEU A 54 8.75 3.85 -1.05
N GLU A 55 9.56 4.87 -0.79
CA GLU A 55 9.59 6.10 -1.57
C GLU A 55 10.09 5.90 -3.01
N ALA A 56 10.84 4.82 -3.26
CA ALA A 56 11.26 4.40 -4.59
C ALA A 56 10.15 3.74 -5.42
N GLN A 57 8.96 3.50 -4.86
CA GLN A 57 7.86 2.87 -5.59
C GLN A 57 7.07 3.90 -6.42
N ASP A 58 7.01 3.68 -7.74
CA ASP A 58 6.25 4.52 -8.69
C ASP A 58 4.79 4.70 -8.29
N LEU A 59 4.21 3.67 -7.63
CA LEU A 59 2.82 3.66 -7.19
C LEU A 59 2.45 4.85 -6.28
N ILE A 60 3.43 5.40 -5.57
CA ILE A 60 3.24 6.57 -4.70
C ILE A 60 4.12 7.75 -5.09
N ALA A 61 4.75 7.75 -6.27
CA ALA A 61 5.66 8.82 -6.70
C ALA A 61 5.00 10.20 -6.64
N ASP A 62 3.78 10.31 -7.19
CA ASP A 62 3.01 11.56 -7.26
C ASP A 62 2.27 11.91 -5.96
N MET A 63 2.34 11.06 -4.93
CA MET A 63 1.67 11.32 -3.65
C MET A 63 2.45 12.39 -2.86
N PRO A 64 1.78 13.44 -2.33
CA PRO A 64 2.43 14.41 -1.46
C PRO A 64 3.07 13.73 -0.24
N VAL A 65 4.26 14.20 0.12
CA VAL A 65 5.03 13.66 1.27
C VAL A 65 4.19 13.67 2.56
N SER A 66 3.45 14.75 2.81
CA SER A 66 2.55 14.86 3.96
C SER A 66 1.43 13.81 3.96
N THR A 67 0.92 13.45 2.78
CA THR A 67 -0.06 12.37 2.60
C THR A 67 0.59 11.01 2.84
N LYS A 68 1.78 10.74 2.31
CA LYS A 68 2.52 9.48 2.55
C LYS A 68 2.69 9.20 4.04
N PHE A 69 3.21 10.18 4.79
CA PHE A 69 3.44 10.02 6.23
C PHE A 69 2.14 9.89 7.04
N ARG A 70 1.10 10.66 6.68
CA ARG A 70 -0.22 10.52 7.30
C ARG A 70 -0.78 9.12 7.08
N THR A 71 -0.73 8.63 5.84
CA THR A 71 -1.22 7.31 5.47
C THR A 71 -0.46 6.19 6.16
N LEU A 72 0.89 6.27 6.22
CA LEU A 72 1.70 5.33 7.00
C LEU A 72 1.26 5.27 8.46
N ARG A 73 0.98 6.43 9.07
CA ARG A 73 0.48 6.47 10.45
C ARG A 73 -0.90 5.82 10.57
N CYS A 74 -1.83 6.15 9.69
CA CYS A 74 -3.16 5.53 9.68
C CYS A 74 -3.10 4.01 9.51
N LEU A 75 -2.21 3.49 8.67
CA LEU A 75 -1.99 2.05 8.49
C LEU A 75 -1.41 1.37 9.73
N ILE A 76 -0.55 2.07 10.49
CA ILE A 76 -0.08 1.59 11.80
C ILE A 76 -1.23 1.55 12.81
N ASP A 77 -2.01 2.62 12.90
CA ASP A 77 -3.13 2.72 13.84
C ASP A 77 -4.22 1.68 13.51
N LYS A 78 -4.37 1.30 12.23
CA LYS A 78 -5.25 0.22 11.75
C LYS A 78 -4.65 -1.19 11.87
N GLY A 79 -3.43 -1.32 12.42
CA GLY A 79 -2.77 -2.61 12.61
C GLY A 79 -2.33 -3.31 11.33
N LYS A 80 -2.22 -2.59 10.21
CA LYS A 80 -1.72 -3.12 8.92
C LYS A 80 -0.21 -2.99 8.75
N LEU A 81 0.40 -2.10 9.53
CA LEU A 81 1.84 -1.92 9.60
C LEU A 81 2.29 -1.84 11.06
N LYS A 82 3.54 -2.17 11.33
CA LYS A 82 4.21 -1.87 12.59
C LYS A 82 5.63 -1.37 12.35
N ARG A 83 6.19 -0.60 13.27
CA ARG A 83 7.60 -0.20 13.22
C ARG A 83 8.50 -1.35 13.67
N ALA A 84 9.61 -1.57 12.97
CA ALA A 84 10.63 -2.56 13.29
C ALA A 84 11.58 -2.03 14.38
N GLY A 85 11.09 -1.93 15.62
CA GLY A 85 11.92 -1.65 16.82
C GLY A 85 12.53 -0.24 16.94
N ALA A 86 13.29 -0.03 18.02
CA ALA A 86 13.83 1.28 18.45
C ALA A 86 15.14 1.71 17.76
N GLY A 87 15.50 1.09 16.64
CA GLY A 87 16.74 1.38 15.90
C GLY A 87 16.67 2.67 15.08
N ARG A 88 17.84 3.14 14.60
CA ARG A 88 17.98 4.38 13.79
C ARG A 88 17.33 4.33 12.40
N LYS A 89 16.95 3.16 11.90
CA LYS A 89 16.33 3.04 10.57
C LYS A 89 14.82 3.03 10.72
N SER A 90 14.14 3.84 9.92
CA SER A 90 12.68 3.91 9.79
C SER A 90 12.15 2.69 9.06
N ASP A 91 12.39 1.51 9.63
CA ASP A 91 11.99 0.23 9.07
C ASP A 91 10.59 -0.12 9.58
N TYR A 92 9.78 -0.66 8.68
CA TYR A 92 8.39 -1.05 8.90
C TYR A 92 8.23 -2.52 8.55
N ILE A 93 7.22 -3.16 9.13
CA ILE A 93 6.84 -4.55 8.85
C ILE A 93 5.35 -4.57 8.53
N ILE A 94 4.98 -5.27 7.46
CA ILE A 94 3.58 -5.53 7.10
C ILE A 94 2.97 -6.50 8.11
N VAL A 95 1.78 -6.16 8.59
CA VAL A 95 0.98 -6.98 9.50
C VAL A 95 -0.29 -7.37 8.74
N ALA A 96 -0.47 -8.68 8.50
CA ALA A 96 -1.65 -9.22 7.83
C ALA A 96 -2.90 -9.03 8.71
#